data_AF-A0A640SUV6-F1
#
_entry.id   AF-A0A640SUV6-F1
#
_cell.length_a   1.000
_cell.length_b   1.000
_cell.length_c   1.000
_cell.angle_alpha   90.00
_cell.angle_beta   90.00
_cell.angle_gamma   90.00
#
_symmetry.space_group_name_H-M   'P 1'
#
loop_
_entity.id
_entity.type
_entity.pdbx_description
1 polymer ?
#
loop_
_entity_poly.entity_id
_entity_poly.type
_entity_poly.pdbx_seq_one_letter_code
_entity_poly.pdbx_strand_id
1 'polypeptide(L)'
;MVSRIDRRQVVDTALRLLNEVGLDGLTLRRIAKELNVQAPALYWHFKNKQELLDEMATEMFRRMTVSWRGEGEAAGAGRTWQETLRDTCRGMRRELLGYRDGGKVFGGTRMTDTSFSGPLENLLGLLTGAGFTLRQAAQAWWTVYNFTMGLVIEEQSVHPDPGAPQHRDPAYDMELRAEQIGTGHPLAKAAGEEMFGDIERNFEAGLRLIIAGIEATARTEPRS
;
A
#
# COMPACT_ATOMS: atom_id res chain seq x y z
N MET A 1 -17.96 -12.45 -32.58
CA MET A 1 -18.58 -12.98 -31.35
C MET A 1 -18.18 -12.01 -30.23
N VAL A 2 -19.10 -11.25 -29.67
CA VAL A 2 -18.77 -10.27 -28.61
C VAL A 2 -18.36 -11.07 -27.38
N SER A 3 -17.07 -11.05 -27.00
CA SER A 3 -16.65 -11.70 -25.75
C SER A 3 -17.37 -11.01 -24.61
N ARG A 4 -18.13 -11.77 -23.83
CA ARG A 4 -18.76 -11.29 -22.61
C ARG A 4 -17.65 -10.70 -21.73
N ILE A 5 -17.70 -9.40 -21.49
CA ILE A 5 -16.73 -8.71 -20.64
C ILE A 5 -16.82 -9.32 -19.25
N ASP A 6 -15.68 -9.78 -18.74
CA ASP A 6 -15.56 -10.22 -17.35
C ASP A 6 -15.06 -9.06 -16.49
N ARG A 7 -15.66 -8.88 -15.31
CA ARG A 7 -15.29 -7.83 -14.36
C ARG A 7 -13.80 -7.94 -14.00
N ARG A 8 -13.29 -9.17 -13.83
CA ARG A 8 -11.87 -9.43 -13.56
C ARG A 8 -10.97 -8.95 -14.71
N GLN A 9 -11.34 -9.27 -15.95
CA GLN A 9 -10.60 -8.82 -17.14
C GLN A 9 -10.52 -7.29 -17.24
N VAL A 10 -11.60 -6.58 -16.89
CA VAL A 10 -11.60 -5.11 -16.84
C VAL A 10 -10.61 -4.59 -15.80
N VAL A 11 -10.61 -5.18 -14.61
CA VAL A 11 -9.72 -4.78 -13.50
C VAL A 11 -8.26 -5.06 -13.85
N ASP A 12 -7.95 -6.25 -14.40
CA ASP A 12 -6.61 -6.61 -14.87
C ASP A 12 -6.09 -5.62 -15.91
N THR A 13 -6.96 -5.25 -16.86
CA THR A 13 -6.63 -4.26 -17.89
C THR A 13 -6.43 -2.87 -17.29
N ALA A 14 -7.26 -2.47 -16.33
CA ALA A 14 -7.16 -1.18 -15.64
C ALA A 14 -5.87 -1.08 -14.82
N LEU A 15 -5.48 -2.15 -14.11
CA LEU A 15 -4.22 -2.22 -13.34
C LEU A 15 -2.99 -2.14 -14.25
N ARG A 16 -3.01 -2.80 -15.42
CA ARG A 16 -1.94 -2.64 -16.41
C ARG A 16 -1.87 -1.20 -16.95
N LEU A 17 -3.02 -0.66 -17.36
CA LEU A 17 -3.09 0.71 -17.88
C LEU A 17 -2.65 1.74 -16.82
N LEU A 18 -2.94 1.49 -15.55
CA LEU A 18 -2.50 2.33 -14.44
C LEU A 18 -0.96 2.51 -14.48
N ASN A 19 -0.20 1.44 -14.70
CA ASN A 19 1.26 1.52 -14.83
C ASN A 19 1.71 2.37 -16.02
N GLU A 20 1.00 2.26 -17.14
CA GLU A 20 1.34 2.99 -18.37
C GLU A 20 1.01 4.49 -18.27
N VAL A 21 -0.08 4.86 -17.57
CA VAL A 21 -0.71 6.18 -17.75
C VAL A 21 -0.96 6.95 -16.46
N GLY A 22 -0.75 6.31 -15.31
CA GLY A 22 -1.06 6.85 -14.00
C GLY A 22 -2.56 7.00 -13.73
N LEU A 23 -2.87 7.39 -12.50
CA LEU A 23 -4.26 7.50 -12.02
C LEU A 23 -5.07 8.55 -12.81
N ASP A 24 -4.44 9.67 -13.16
CA ASP A 24 -5.10 10.76 -13.89
C ASP A 24 -5.43 10.36 -15.34
N GLY A 25 -4.54 9.61 -15.99
CA GLY A 25 -4.73 9.11 -17.35
C GLY A 25 -5.71 7.94 -17.47
N LEU A 26 -6.09 7.32 -16.35
CA LEU A 26 -6.97 6.15 -16.30
C LEU A 26 -8.44 6.56 -16.39
N THR A 27 -9.13 6.10 -17.45
CA THR A 27 -10.55 6.38 -17.68
C THR A 27 -11.28 5.15 -18.23
N LEU A 28 -12.59 5.04 -17.95
CA LEU A 28 -13.43 3.96 -18.50
C LEU A 28 -13.38 3.92 -20.03
N ARG A 29 -13.36 5.08 -20.69
CA ARG A 29 -13.26 5.15 -22.16
C ARG A 29 -11.94 4.58 -22.68
N ARG A 30 -10.82 4.83 -21.99
CA ARG A 30 -9.52 4.28 -22.34
C ARG A 30 -9.49 2.76 -22.16
N ILE A 31 -10.05 2.28 -21.05
CA ILE A 31 -10.16 0.84 -20.78
C ILE A 31 -11.04 0.14 -21.83
N ALA A 32 -12.16 0.76 -22.23
CA ALA A 32 -13.04 0.21 -23.26
C ALA A 32 -12.31 0.11 -24.62
N LYS A 33 -11.55 1.15 -24.98
CA LYS A 33 -10.70 1.14 -26.18
C LYS A 33 -9.68 0.00 -26.12
N GLU A 34 -9.03 -0.18 -24.98
CA GLU A 34 -8.02 -1.23 -24.78
C GLU A 34 -8.60 -2.64 -24.87
N LEU A 35 -9.80 -2.84 -24.34
CA LEU A 35 -10.53 -4.11 -24.43
C LEU A 35 -11.22 -4.32 -25.79
N ASN A 36 -11.12 -3.35 -26.72
CA ASN A 36 -11.83 -3.35 -27.99
C ASN A 36 -13.36 -3.53 -27.85
N VAL A 37 -13.94 -2.84 -26.86
CA VAL A 37 -15.39 -2.83 -26.58
C VAL A 37 -15.94 -1.40 -26.56
N GLN A 38 -17.25 -1.28 -26.69
CA GLN A 38 -17.91 0.02 -26.59
C GLN A 38 -17.97 0.49 -25.12
N ALA A 39 -17.71 1.77 -24.86
CA ALA A 39 -17.72 2.32 -23.50
C ALA A 39 -19.01 2.02 -22.70
N PRO A 40 -20.23 2.06 -23.28
CA PRO A 40 -21.46 1.64 -22.60
C PRO A 40 -21.42 0.23 -22.00
N ALA A 41 -20.63 -0.68 -22.59
CA ALA A 41 -20.50 -2.04 -22.07
C ALA A 41 -19.81 -2.08 -20.69
N LEU A 42 -18.87 -1.17 -20.42
CA LEU A 42 -18.23 -1.07 -19.11
C LEU A 42 -19.14 -0.49 -18.03
N TYR A 43 -20.07 0.39 -18.39
CA TYR A 43 -21.00 1.00 -17.44
C TYR A 43 -21.95 -0.03 -16.81
N TRP A 44 -22.17 -1.18 -17.45
CA TRP A 44 -22.90 -2.31 -16.86
C TRP A 44 -22.14 -3.00 -15.71
N HIS A 45 -20.81 -2.89 -15.70
CA HIS A 45 -19.96 -3.48 -14.66
C HIS A 45 -19.53 -2.46 -13.61
N PHE A 46 -19.36 -1.19 -14.00
CA PHE A 46 -18.88 -0.10 -13.16
C PHE A 46 -19.62 1.19 -13.51
N LYS A 47 -20.47 1.69 -12.61
CA LYS A 47 -21.29 2.87 -12.87
C LYS A 47 -20.47 4.15 -13.03
N ASN A 48 -19.28 4.19 -12.42
CA ASN A 48 -18.38 5.34 -12.44
C ASN A 48 -16.92 4.92 -12.22
N LYS A 49 -15.99 5.87 -12.33
CA LYS A 49 -14.55 5.64 -12.09
C LYS A 49 -14.28 5.15 -10.66
N GLN A 50 -15.01 5.64 -9.66
CA GLN A 50 -14.81 5.25 -8.26
C GLN A 50 -15.11 3.77 -8.04
N GLU A 51 -16.20 3.23 -8.58
CA GLU A 51 -16.52 1.79 -8.45
C GLU A 51 -15.44 0.89 -9.09
N LEU A 52 -14.78 1.37 -10.15
CA LEU A 52 -13.63 0.69 -10.74
C LEU A 52 -12.43 0.75 -9.80
N LEU A 53 -12.11 1.92 -9.26
CA LEU A 53 -10.99 2.09 -8.33
C LEU A 53 -11.18 1.22 -7.07
N ASP A 54 -12.39 1.16 -6.54
CA ASP A 54 -12.76 0.31 -5.40
C ASP A 54 -12.48 -1.18 -5.70
N GLU A 55 -12.83 -1.66 -6.89
CA GLU A 55 -12.51 -3.04 -7.28
C GLU A 55 -11.02 -3.25 -7.57
N MET A 56 -10.33 -2.27 -8.15
CA MET A 56 -8.88 -2.34 -8.36
C MET A 56 -8.16 -2.46 -7.03
N ALA A 57 -8.52 -1.66 -6.03
CA ALA A 57 -7.96 -1.74 -4.68
C ALA A 57 -8.28 -3.08 -4.00
N THR A 58 -9.51 -3.57 -4.17
CA THR A 58 -9.90 -4.90 -3.67
C THR A 58 -9.07 -6.00 -4.31
N GLU A 59 -8.82 -5.93 -5.62
CA GLU A 59 -7.98 -6.88 -6.33
C GLU A 59 -6.50 -6.79 -5.93
N MET A 60 -5.96 -5.58 -5.73
CA MET A 60 -4.62 -5.39 -5.15
C MET A 60 -4.52 -6.06 -3.77
N PHE A 61 -5.54 -5.89 -2.93
CA PHE A 61 -5.61 -6.54 -1.62
C PHE A 61 -5.63 -8.08 -1.74
N ARG A 62 -6.45 -8.63 -2.65
CA ARG A 62 -6.50 -10.08 -2.89
C ARG A 62 -5.11 -10.61 -3.27
N ARG A 63 -4.39 -9.94 -4.16
CA ARG A 63 -3.01 -10.33 -4.57
C ARG A 63 -2.03 -10.28 -3.41
N MET A 64 -2.08 -9.20 -2.64
CA MET A 64 -1.22 -9.01 -1.47
C MET A 64 -1.40 -10.12 -0.45
N THR A 65 -2.65 -10.50 -0.17
CA THR A 65 -2.95 -11.50 0.86
C THR A 65 -2.82 -12.96 0.41
N VAL A 66 -2.73 -13.24 -0.89
CA VAL A 66 -2.35 -14.57 -1.39
C VAL A 66 -0.96 -14.96 -0.87
N SER A 67 -0.02 -14.00 -0.88
CA SER A 67 1.33 -14.23 -0.33
C SER A 67 1.31 -14.54 1.18
N TRP A 68 0.33 -14.01 1.91
CA TRP A 68 0.18 -14.24 3.36
C TRP A 68 -0.45 -15.61 3.67
N ARG A 69 -1.24 -16.18 2.74
CA ARG A 69 -1.88 -17.49 2.89
C ARG A 69 -0.93 -18.65 2.61
N GLY A 70 0.07 -18.46 1.74
CA GLY A 70 1.01 -19.51 1.29
C GLY A 70 2.03 -19.98 2.35
N GLU A 71 2.10 -19.30 3.49
CA GLU A 71 2.98 -19.67 4.60
C GLU A 71 2.18 -20.28 5.78
N GLY A 72 0.89 -20.58 5.57
CA GLY A 72 -0.10 -20.88 6.61
C GLY A 72 -0.01 -22.22 7.35
N GLU A 73 0.92 -23.11 7.05
CA GLU A 73 1.15 -24.33 7.86
C GLU A 73 2.58 -24.45 8.39
N ALA A 74 3.53 -23.68 7.84
CA ALA A 74 4.92 -23.61 8.32
C ALA A 74 5.26 -22.31 9.08
N ALA A 75 4.46 -21.25 8.97
CA ALA A 75 4.69 -19.96 9.65
C ALA A 75 4.30 -19.95 11.14
N GLY A 76 3.49 -20.89 11.59
CA GLY A 76 2.94 -20.89 12.96
C GLY A 76 3.92 -21.37 14.05
N ALA A 77 4.98 -22.07 13.69
CA ALA A 77 5.96 -22.57 14.66
C ALA A 77 7.14 -21.60 14.79
N GLY A 78 6.95 -20.51 15.55
CA GLY A 78 8.07 -19.71 16.08
C GLY A 78 8.21 -18.28 15.56
N ARG A 79 7.33 -17.78 14.69
CA ARG A 79 7.33 -16.34 14.33
C ARG A 79 6.71 -15.49 15.42
N THR A 80 7.35 -14.37 15.68
CA THR A 80 6.87 -13.35 16.62
C THR A 80 5.87 -12.42 15.93
N TRP A 81 4.95 -11.82 16.68
CA TRP A 81 3.99 -10.86 16.12
C TRP A 81 4.70 -9.64 15.48
N GLN A 82 5.90 -9.29 15.97
CA GLN A 82 6.75 -8.24 15.42
C GLN A 82 7.20 -8.57 14.00
N GLU A 83 7.67 -9.81 13.78
CA GLU A 83 8.08 -10.29 12.46
C GLU A 83 6.88 -10.30 11.51
N THR A 84 5.72 -10.80 11.98
CA THR A 84 4.50 -10.79 11.16
C THR A 84 4.07 -9.39 10.74
N LEU A 85 4.09 -8.40 11.64
CA LEU A 85 3.77 -7.02 11.26
C LEU A 85 4.76 -6.46 10.23
N ARG A 86 6.07 -6.70 10.41
CA ARG A 86 7.08 -6.25 9.43
C ARG A 86 6.85 -6.87 8.06
N ASP A 87 6.67 -8.19 8.00
CA ASP A 87 6.52 -8.90 6.74
C ASP A 87 5.21 -8.54 6.04
N THR A 88 4.14 -8.31 6.80
CA THR A 88 2.86 -7.80 6.30
C THR A 88 3.04 -6.42 5.67
N CYS A 89 3.69 -5.49 6.36
CA CYS A 89 3.96 -4.13 5.86
C CYS A 89 4.91 -4.14 4.65
N ARG A 90 5.95 -4.97 4.63
CA ARG A 90 6.85 -5.15 3.47
C ARG A 90 6.10 -5.70 2.27
N GLY A 91 5.25 -6.70 2.50
CA GLY A 91 4.38 -7.27 1.49
C GLY A 91 3.47 -6.21 0.88
N MET A 92 2.80 -5.44 1.74
CA MET A 92 1.94 -4.35 1.33
C MET A 92 2.67 -3.28 0.52
N ARG A 93 3.82 -2.80 1.00
CA ARG A 93 4.64 -1.82 0.28
C ARG A 93 5.06 -2.34 -1.09
N ARG A 94 5.63 -3.55 -1.18
CA ARG A 94 6.06 -4.16 -2.45
C ARG A 94 4.92 -4.25 -3.47
N GLU A 95 3.76 -4.74 -3.04
CA GLU A 95 2.60 -4.90 -3.95
C GLU A 95 2.09 -3.56 -4.46
N LEU A 96 1.98 -2.56 -3.58
CA LEU A 96 1.49 -1.23 -3.97
C LEU A 96 2.49 -0.48 -4.86
N LEU A 97 3.80 -0.60 -4.61
CA LEU A 97 4.85 -0.04 -5.45
C LEU A 97 4.93 -0.70 -6.84
N GLY A 98 4.43 -1.93 -6.98
CA GLY A 98 4.28 -2.60 -8.27
C GLY A 98 3.26 -1.93 -9.20
N TYR A 99 2.44 -1.00 -8.68
CA TYR A 99 1.49 -0.22 -9.45
C TYR A 99 1.77 1.28 -9.38
N ARG A 100 1.81 1.96 -10.53
CA ARG A 100 1.93 3.43 -10.57
C ARG A 100 0.74 4.06 -9.85
N ASP A 101 0.97 5.04 -8.99
CA ASP A 101 -0.06 5.62 -8.11
C ASP A 101 -0.81 4.58 -7.24
N GLY A 102 -0.27 3.38 -7.05
CA GLY A 102 -0.92 2.28 -6.33
C GLY A 102 -1.34 2.64 -4.90
N GLY A 103 -0.52 3.39 -4.17
CA GLY A 103 -0.86 3.91 -2.84
C GLY A 103 -2.05 4.88 -2.86
N LYS A 104 -2.17 5.73 -3.89
CA LYS A 104 -3.32 6.65 -4.05
C LYS A 104 -4.59 5.91 -4.48
N VAL A 105 -4.47 4.89 -5.33
CA VAL A 105 -5.60 4.05 -5.74
C VAL A 105 -6.12 3.24 -4.57
N PHE A 106 -5.22 2.68 -3.76
CA PHE A 106 -5.59 1.86 -2.61
C PHE A 106 -6.07 2.71 -1.41
N GLY A 107 -5.49 3.90 -1.24
CA GLY A 107 -5.87 4.84 -0.19
C GLY A 107 -7.24 5.48 -0.44
N GLY A 108 -8.17 5.30 0.49
CA GLY A 108 -9.48 5.98 0.45
C GLY A 108 -10.56 5.26 -0.37
N THR A 109 -10.26 4.10 -0.95
CA THR A 109 -11.26 3.22 -1.58
C THR A 109 -12.00 2.35 -0.59
N ARG A 110 -13.21 1.92 -0.98
CA ARG A 110 -14.01 0.97 -0.19
C ARG A 110 -13.82 -0.43 -0.75
N MET A 111 -13.52 -1.40 0.11
CA MET A 111 -13.46 -2.80 -0.30
C MET A 111 -14.83 -3.24 -0.85
N THR A 112 -14.83 -3.89 -2.01
CA THR A 112 -16.06 -4.34 -2.69
C THR A 112 -16.54 -5.71 -2.21
N ASP A 113 -15.72 -6.42 -1.43
CA ASP A 113 -16.02 -7.72 -0.86
C ASP A 113 -15.45 -7.88 0.57
N THR A 114 -15.55 -9.10 1.11
CA THR A 114 -15.07 -9.48 2.45
C THR A 114 -13.72 -10.20 2.42
N SER A 115 -12.96 -10.13 1.33
CA SER A 115 -11.67 -10.83 1.18
C SER A 115 -10.63 -10.41 2.25
N PHE A 116 -10.80 -9.21 2.82
CA PHE A 116 -10.01 -8.69 3.94
C PHE A 116 -10.28 -9.35 5.29
N SER A 117 -11.44 -9.97 5.47
CA SER A 117 -11.87 -10.46 6.78
C SER A 117 -10.95 -11.54 7.34
N GLY A 118 -10.66 -12.60 6.57
CA GLY A 118 -9.77 -13.70 7.01
C GLY A 118 -8.34 -13.25 7.34
N PRO A 119 -7.65 -12.51 6.47
CA PRO A 119 -6.33 -11.97 6.77
C PRO A 119 -6.30 -11.07 8.01
N LEU A 120 -7.32 -10.22 8.19
CA LEU A 120 -7.43 -9.37 9.38
C LEU A 120 -7.70 -10.20 10.64
N GLU A 121 -8.59 -11.18 10.58
CA GLU A 121 -8.88 -12.10 11.68
C GLU A 121 -7.62 -12.83 12.14
N ASN A 122 -6.82 -13.36 11.20
CA ASN A 122 -5.56 -14.04 11.51
C ASN A 122 -4.56 -13.11 12.20
N LEU A 123 -4.43 -11.87 11.71
CA LEU A 123 -3.52 -10.89 12.31
C LEU A 123 -3.95 -10.48 13.72
N LEU A 124 -5.25 -10.20 13.91
CA LEU A 124 -5.80 -9.86 15.22
C LEU A 124 -5.72 -11.06 16.17
N GLY A 125 -5.94 -12.28 15.68
CA GLY A 125 -5.77 -13.52 16.42
C GLY A 125 -4.33 -13.72 16.91
N LEU A 126 -3.34 -13.42 16.06
CA LEU A 126 -1.92 -13.47 16.44
C LEU A 126 -1.60 -12.48 17.56
N LEU A 127 -2.02 -11.22 17.44
CA LEU A 127 -1.75 -10.18 18.44
C LEU A 127 -2.47 -10.49 19.76
N THR A 128 -3.74 -10.91 19.71
CA THR A 128 -4.49 -11.27 20.91
C THR A 128 -3.92 -12.53 21.57
N GLY A 129 -3.46 -13.51 20.80
CA GLY A 129 -2.70 -14.67 21.29
C GLY A 129 -1.38 -14.29 21.97
N ALA A 130 -0.75 -13.19 21.55
CA ALA A 130 0.43 -12.61 22.20
C ALA A 130 0.12 -11.77 23.46
N GLY A 131 -1.16 -11.70 23.87
CA GLY A 131 -1.59 -11.06 25.12
C GLY A 131 -2.12 -9.64 24.97
N PHE A 132 -2.31 -9.14 23.74
CA PHE A 132 -2.95 -7.85 23.48
C PHE A 132 -4.46 -7.94 23.68
N THR A 133 -5.09 -6.86 24.14
CA THR A 133 -6.53 -6.71 23.99
C THR A 133 -6.90 -6.47 22.52
N LEU A 134 -8.15 -6.73 22.13
CA LEU A 134 -8.61 -6.43 20.76
C LEU A 134 -8.40 -4.96 20.38
N ARG A 135 -8.61 -4.03 21.34
CA ARG A 135 -8.37 -2.60 21.12
C ARG A 135 -6.91 -2.33 20.77
N GLN A 136 -5.98 -2.87 21.56
CA GLN A 136 -4.55 -2.69 21.33
C GLN A 136 -4.11 -3.34 20.02
N ALA A 137 -4.62 -4.54 19.71
CA ALA A 137 -4.33 -5.24 18.45
C ALA A 137 -4.80 -4.42 17.23
N ALA A 138 -6.03 -3.89 17.28
CA ALA A 138 -6.57 -3.04 16.22
C ALA A 138 -5.79 -1.73 16.07
N GLN A 139 -5.41 -1.08 17.17
CA GLN A 139 -4.59 0.14 17.16
C GLN A 139 -3.19 -0.12 16.61
N ALA A 140 -2.55 -1.22 17.02
CA ALA A 140 -1.24 -1.63 16.51
C ALA A 140 -1.28 -1.83 14.99
N TRP A 141 -2.23 -2.62 14.50
CA TRP A 141 -2.42 -2.85 13.07
C TRP A 141 -2.69 -1.55 12.32
N TRP A 142 -3.67 -0.76 12.77
CA TRP A 142 -4.05 0.48 12.10
C TRP A 142 -2.88 1.48 12.04
N THR A 143 -2.05 1.52 13.07
CA THR A 143 -0.87 2.40 13.11
C THR A 143 0.17 1.99 12.08
N VAL A 144 0.57 0.72 12.03
CA VAL A 144 1.57 0.26 11.04
C VAL A 144 1.02 0.33 9.61
N TYR A 145 -0.28 0.09 9.42
CA TYR A 145 -0.96 0.25 8.15
C TYR A 145 -0.89 1.69 7.65
N ASN A 146 -1.28 2.67 8.47
CA ASN A 146 -1.28 4.08 8.08
C ASN A 146 0.14 4.60 7.81
N PHE A 147 1.11 4.18 8.61
CA PHE A 147 2.53 4.48 8.36
C PHE A 147 2.97 3.95 6.99
N THR A 148 2.66 2.68 6.70
CA THR A 148 3.03 2.04 5.43
C THR A 148 2.38 2.75 4.24
N MET A 149 1.09 3.07 4.34
CA MET A 149 0.36 3.81 3.30
C MET A 149 0.95 5.19 3.05
N GLY A 150 1.21 5.95 4.11
CA GLY A 150 1.81 7.28 4.01
C GLY A 150 3.16 7.23 3.31
N LEU A 151 4.03 6.31 3.73
CA LEU A 151 5.35 6.15 3.11
C LEU A 151 5.27 5.72 1.64
N VAL A 152 4.37 4.79 1.28
CA VAL A 152 4.17 4.38 -0.11
C VAL A 152 3.73 5.55 -0.99
N ILE A 153 2.82 6.39 -0.51
CA ILE A 153 2.34 7.56 -1.27
C ILE A 153 3.47 8.58 -1.47
N GLU A 154 4.28 8.83 -0.45
CA GLU A 154 5.46 9.69 -0.55
C GLU A 154 6.49 9.10 -1.53
N GLU A 155 6.80 7.81 -1.41
CA GLU A 155 7.74 7.11 -2.28
C GLU A 155 7.31 7.14 -3.74
N GLN A 156 6.03 6.94 -4.03
CA GLN A 156 5.50 7.03 -5.40
C GLN A 156 5.44 8.46 -5.93
N SER A 157 5.46 9.46 -5.05
CA SER A 157 5.56 10.86 -5.49
C SER A 157 6.99 11.18 -5.94
N VAL A 158 7.98 10.57 -5.28
CA VAL A 158 9.41 10.69 -5.63
C VAL A 158 9.79 9.79 -6.82
N HIS A 159 9.28 8.56 -6.85
CA HIS A 159 9.54 7.53 -7.86
C HIS A 159 8.23 7.07 -8.50
N PRO A 160 7.68 7.86 -9.45
CA PRO A 160 6.34 7.64 -9.97
C PRO A 160 6.20 6.48 -10.96
N ASP A 161 7.29 6.00 -11.56
CA ASP A 161 7.25 4.94 -12.56
C ASP A 161 7.85 3.63 -12.01
N PRO A 162 7.01 2.61 -11.72
CA PRO A 162 7.50 1.29 -11.31
C PRO A 162 8.39 0.60 -12.35
N GLY A 163 8.27 0.95 -13.64
CA GLY A 163 9.11 0.42 -14.71
C GLY A 163 10.50 1.07 -14.80
N ALA A 164 10.70 2.17 -14.09
CA ALA A 164 11.96 2.90 -14.00
C ALA A 164 12.21 3.34 -12.55
N PRO A 165 12.45 2.40 -11.61
CA PRO A 165 12.55 2.71 -10.18
C PRO A 165 13.71 3.65 -9.82
N GLN A 166 14.74 3.73 -10.66
CA GLN A 166 15.85 4.67 -10.52
C GLN A 166 15.49 6.10 -10.99
N HIS A 167 14.40 6.26 -11.73
CA HIS A 167 13.91 7.56 -12.15
C HIS A 167 13.28 8.26 -10.94
N ARG A 168 13.85 9.40 -10.59
CA ARG A 168 13.32 10.31 -9.58
C ARG A 168 12.65 11.49 -10.27
N ASP A 169 11.48 11.88 -9.78
CA ASP A 169 10.80 13.07 -10.27
C ASP A 169 11.65 14.31 -9.95
N PRO A 170 11.99 15.15 -10.96
CA PRO A 170 12.81 16.35 -10.77
C PRO A 170 12.26 17.35 -9.73
N ALA A 171 10.96 17.32 -9.43
CA ALA A 171 10.36 18.14 -8.37
C ALA A 171 10.90 17.78 -6.97
N TYR A 172 11.49 16.59 -6.80
CA TYR A 172 12.06 16.09 -5.55
C TYR A 172 13.59 16.04 -5.57
N ASP A 173 14.23 16.90 -6.37
CA ASP A 173 15.69 17.05 -6.42
C ASP A 173 16.26 17.50 -5.06
N MET A 174 17.21 16.71 -4.55
CA MET A 174 17.78 16.91 -3.22
C MET A 174 18.83 18.03 -3.18
N GLU A 175 19.59 18.21 -4.25
CA GLU A 175 20.60 19.26 -4.35
C GLU A 175 19.93 20.63 -4.43
N LEU A 176 18.93 20.76 -5.33
CA LEU A 176 18.13 21.96 -5.47
C LEU A 176 17.44 22.33 -4.14
N ARG A 177 16.88 21.33 -3.44
CA ARG A 177 16.29 21.54 -2.11
C ARG A 177 17.33 22.05 -1.11
N ALA A 178 18.53 21.47 -1.08
CA ALA A 178 19.60 21.82 -0.17
C ALA A 178 20.20 23.22 -0.46
N GLU A 179 20.18 23.65 -1.73
CA GLU A 179 20.53 25.00 -2.16
C GLU A 179 19.48 26.02 -1.69
N GLN A 180 18.19 25.73 -1.91
CA GLN A 180 17.08 26.61 -1.51
C GLN A 180 17.02 26.84 0.01
N ILE A 181 17.33 25.84 0.82
CA ILE A 181 17.41 25.97 2.29
C ILE A 181 18.55 26.93 2.69
N GLY A 182 19.62 27.00 1.88
CA GLY A 182 20.78 27.84 2.15
C GLY A 182 21.56 27.44 3.41
N THR A 183 22.23 28.41 4.03
CA THR A 183 23.07 28.21 5.23
C THR A 183 22.36 28.57 6.54
N GLY A 184 21.17 29.19 6.48
CA GLY A 184 20.42 29.64 7.66
C GLY A 184 19.78 28.51 8.48
N HIS A 185 19.64 27.31 7.91
CA HIS A 185 18.98 26.17 8.54
C HIS A 185 19.81 24.87 8.40
N PRO A 186 20.99 24.78 9.04
CA PRO A 186 21.94 23.68 8.83
C PRO A 186 21.36 22.32 9.22
N LEU A 187 20.55 22.23 10.27
CA LEU A 187 19.91 20.98 10.68
C LEU A 187 18.85 20.51 9.67
N ALA A 188 18.01 21.41 9.16
CA ALA A 188 17.00 21.07 8.16
C ALA A 188 17.64 20.62 6.84
N LYS A 189 18.77 21.25 6.47
CA LYS A 189 19.58 20.84 5.31
C LYS A 189 20.17 19.44 5.51
N ALA A 190 20.80 19.17 6.65
CA ALA A 190 21.40 17.87 6.94
C ALA A 190 20.35 16.75 7.06
N ALA A 191 19.20 17.03 7.70
CA ALA A 191 18.12 16.07 7.87
C ALA A 191 17.44 15.69 6.54
N GLY A 192 17.58 16.50 5.49
CA GLY A 192 16.99 16.20 4.18
C GLY A 192 17.46 14.87 3.63
N GLU A 193 18.76 14.58 3.70
CA GLU A 193 19.33 13.31 3.24
C GLU A 193 18.78 12.12 4.03
N GLU A 194 18.66 12.28 5.36
CA GLU A 194 18.09 11.24 6.22
C GLU A 194 16.61 11.03 5.99
N MET A 195 15.84 12.05 5.62
CA MET A 195 14.39 11.92 5.40
C MET A 195 14.03 11.42 4.00
N PHE A 196 14.78 11.81 2.97
CA PHE A 196 14.36 11.68 1.58
C PHE A 196 15.36 10.96 0.66
N GLY A 197 16.52 10.55 1.19
CA GLY A 197 17.55 9.82 0.45
C GLY A 197 17.18 8.35 0.28
N ASP A 198 17.41 7.54 1.31
CA ASP A 198 17.21 6.08 1.29
C ASP A 198 15.86 5.70 1.90
N ILE A 199 14.85 5.62 1.04
CA ILE A 199 13.47 5.36 1.45
C ILE A 199 13.32 3.95 2.07
N GLU A 200 14.06 2.96 1.59
CA GLU A 200 14.05 1.60 2.14
C GLU A 200 14.53 1.60 3.60
N ARG A 201 15.70 2.22 3.86
CA ARG A 201 16.24 2.35 5.21
C ARG A 201 15.27 3.09 6.12
N ASN A 202 14.61 4.13 5.62
CA ASN A 202 13.64 4.92 6.38
C ASN A 202 12.37 4.13 6.70
N PHE A 203 11.88 3.33 5.76
CA PHE A 203 10.76 2.42 5.99
C PHE A 203 11.06 1.41 7.09
N GLU A 204 12.22 0.73 7.01
CA GLU A 204 12.64 -0.25 8.01
C GLU A 204 12.90 0.37 9.40
N ALA A 205 13.50 1.56 9.44
CA ALA A 205 13.70 2.30 10.67
C ALA A 205 12.35 2.74 11.30
N GLY A 206 11.43 3.26 10.51
CA GLY A 206 10.10 3.66 10.95
C GLY A 206 9.27 2.49 11.48
N LEU A 207 9.26 1.35 10.79
CA LEU A 207 8.61 0.13 11.30
C LEU A 207 9.20 -0.31 12.63
N ARG A 208 10.53 -0.27 12.78
CA ARG A 208 11.20 -0.62 14.04
C ARG A 208 10.77 0.30 15.18
N LEU A 209 10.70 1.62 14.94
CA LEU A 209 10.25 2.59 15.93
C LEU A 209 8.80 2.34 16.35
N ILE A 210 7.90 2.10 15.39
CA ILE A 210 6.48 1.85 15.69
C ILE A 210 6.31 0.54 16.46
N ILE A 211 6.98 -0.54 16.05
CA ILE A 211 6.89 -1.83 16.74
C ILE A 211 7.43 -1.73 18.18
N ALA A 212 8.56 -1.06 18.39
CA ALA A 212 9.07 -0.81 19.73
C ALA A 212 8.11 0.04 20.57
N GLY A 213 7.43 1.03 19.96
CA GLY A 213 6.39 1.81 20.62
C GLY A 213 5.17 0.95 21.02
N ILE A 214 4.74 0.03 20.13
CA ILE A 214 3.66 -0.93 20.42
C ILE A 214 4.07 -1.84 21.59
N GLU A 215 5.30 -2.36 21.60
CA GLU A 215 5.83 -3.16 22.71
C GLU A 215 5.84 -2.41 24.04
N ALA A 216 6.25 -1.14 24.02
CA ALA A 216 6.34 -0.32 25.21
C ALA A 216 4.95 -0.02 25.79
N THR A 217 4.00 0.32 24.92
CA THR A 217 2.64 0.74 25.31
C THR A 217 1.74 -0.43 25.72
N ALA A 218 1.86 -1.58 25.07
CA ALA A 218 1.10 -2.78 25.40
C ALA A 218 1.42 -3.35 26.79
N ARG A 219 2.63 -3.09 27.32
CA ARG A 219 3.04 -3.54 28.67
C ARG A 219 2.53 -2.62 29.80
N THR A 220 2.10 -1.41 29.48
CA THR A 220 1.75 -0.37 30.46
C THR A 220 0.26 -0.26 30.80
N GLU A 221 -0.64 -0.83 29.98
CA GLU A 221 -2.07 -0.80 30.31
C GLU A 221 -2.44 -2.00 31.21
N PRO A 222 -3.02 -1.77 32.41
CA PRO A 222 -3.48 -2.84 33.26
C PRO A 222 -4.58 -3.65 32.53
N ARG A 223 -4.50 -4.97 32.63
CA ARG A 223 -5.54 -5.89 32.14
C ARG A 223 -6.83 -5.61 32.91
N SER A 224 -7.78 -4.93 32.27
CA SER A 224 -9.13 -4.69 32.79
C SER A 224 -9.95 -5.97 32.87
#